data_AF-A0A1C0VFB5-F1
#
_entry.id   AF-A0A1C0VFB5-F1
#
_cell.length_a   1.000
_cell.length_b   1.000
_cell.length_c   1.000
_cell.angle_alpha   90.00
_cell.angle_beta   90.00
_cell.angle_gamma   90.00
#
_symmetry.space_group_name_H-M   'P 1'
#
loop_
_entity.id
_entity.type
_entity.pdbx_description
1 polymer ?
#
loop_
_entity_poly.entity_id
_entity_poly.type
_entity_poly.pdbx_seq_one_letter_code
_entity_poly.pdbx_strand_id
1 'polypeptide(L)'
;MHFTSATRSPLRWLADCCAENTILGNFGQRLAHWGHQAVMRLSTPDQIRIWSRTLPTGEEIFYGWDPRTGDRFSSPAERELRSWLEEHHRYRF
;
A
#
# COMPACT_ATOMS: atom_id res chain seq x y z
N MET A 1 12.92 -36.56 17.92
CA MET A 1 13.64 -35.41 17.32
C MET A 1 12.86 -34.92 16.12
N HIS A 2 12.56 -33.62 16.12
CA HIS A 2 12.22 -32.73 14.99
C HIS A 2 11.03 -33.07 14.08
N PHE A 3 9.89 -32.43 14.38
CA PHE A 3 8.90 -32.05 13.38
C PHE A 3 9.52 -30.97 12.49
N THR A 4 9.86 -31.27 11.24
CA THR A 4 10.19 -30.24 10.25
C THR A 4 8.91 -29.69 9.67
N SER A 5 8.46 -28.58 10.26
CA SER A 5 7.53 -27.63 9.66
C SER A 5 8.15 -27.11 8.37
N ALA A 6 7.78 -27.72 7.24
CA ALA A 6 8.00 -27.15 5.92
C ALA A 6 6.83 -26.21 5.63
N THR A 7 6.86 -25.01 6.21
CA THR A 7 6.09 -23.87 5.72
C THR A 7 6.52 -23.58 4.29
N ARG A 8 5.89 -24.25 3.32
CA ARG A 8 5.98 -23.88 1.91
C ARG A 8 5.50 -22.44 1.81
N SER A 9 6.44 -21.52 1.56
CA SER A 9 6.13 -20.13 1.27
C SER A 9 5.11 -20.10 0.12
N PRO A 10 3.95 -19.46 0.27
CA PRO A 10 2.91 -19.39 -0.77
C PRO A 10 3.42 -18.79 -2.09
N LEU A 11 4.53 -18.04 -2.04
CA LEU A 11 5.23 -17.50 -3.21
C LEU A 11 5.88 -18.59 -4.08
N ARG A 12 6.28 -19.71 -3.47
CA ARG A 12 6.97 -20.81 -4.16
C ARG A 12 5.99 -21.69 -4.94
N TRP A 13 4.79 -21.91 -4.41
CA TRP A 13 3.70 -22.58 -5.13
C TRP A 13 3.25 -21.78 -6.37
N LEU A 14 3.12 -20.46 -6.24
CA LEU A 14 2.80 -19.59 -7.38
C LEU A 14 3.90 -19.63 -8.46
N ALA A 15 5.16 -19.67 -8.06
CA ALA A 15 6.28 -19.78 -9.00
C ALA A 15 6.26 -21.11 -9.78
N ASP A 16 5.94 -22.22 -9.10
CA ASP A 16 5.88 -23.55 -9.72
C ASP A 16 4.70 -23.67 -10.71
N CYS A 17 3.51 -23.14 -10.38
CA CYS A 17 2.36 -23.12 -11.32
C CYS A 17 2.58 -22.24 -12.56
N CYS A 18 3.46 -21.25 -12.47
CA CYS A 18 3.78 -20.35 -13.57
C CYS A 18 4.81 -20.96 -14.56
N ALA A 19 5.58 -21.98 -14.15
CA ALA A 19 6.63 -22.56 -14.96
C ALA A 19 6.12 -23.52 -16.06
N GLU A 20 4.92 -24.10 -15.92
CA GLU A 20 4.40 -25.13 -16.83
C GLU A 20 3.68 -24.57 -18.08
N ASN A 21 3.45 -23.25 -18.16
CA ASN A 21 2.79 -22.62 -19.29
C ASN A 21 3.44 -21.26 -19.58
N THR A 22 4.17 -21.13 -20.68
CA THR A 22 4.98 -19.93 -21.02
C THR A 22 4.20 -18.61 -21.03
N ILE A 23 2.90 -18.65 -21.29
CA ILE A 23 2.00 -17.49 -21.24
C ILE A 23 1.61 -17.15 -19.78
N LEU A 24 1.31 -18.17 -18.96
CA LEU A 24 1.02 -18.01 -17.54
C LEU A 24 2.29 -17.63 -16.74
N GLY A 25 3.47 -18.09 -17.18
CA GLY A 25 4.77 -17.72 -16.64
C GLY A 25 5.06 -16.24 -16.76
N ASN A 26 4.86 -15.67 -17.95
CA ASN A 26 5.03 -14.25 -18.20
C ASN A 26 3.99 -13.40 -17.45
N PHE A 27 2.74 -13.88 -17.34
CA PHE A 27 1.69 -13.20 -16.59
C PHE A 27 1.95 -13.23 -15.07
N GLY A 28 2.36 -14.38 -14.54
CA GLY A 28 2.71 -14.56 -13.13
C GLY A 28 3.94 -13.74 -12.72
N GLN A 29 4.98 -13.69 -13.55
CA GLN A 29 6.14 -12.82 -13.33
C GLN A 29 5.75 -11.34 -13.35
N ARG A 30 4.85 -10.93 -14.25
CA ARG A 30 4.31 -9.56 -14.27
C ARG A 30 3.51 -9.29 -13.00
N LEU A 31 2.59 -10.15 -12.59
CA LEU A 31 1.83 -9.98 -11.35
C LEU A 31 2.74 -9.92 -10.11
N ALA A 32 3.76 -10.77 -10.03
CA ALA A 32 4.73 -10.74 -8.95
C ALA A 32 5.54 -9.42 -8.95
N HIS A 33 5.94 -8.94 -10.12
CA HIS A 33 6.62 -7.66 -10.27
C HIS A 33 5.72 -6.48 -9.87
N TRP A 34 4.46 -6.49 -10.29
CA TRP A 34 3.48 -5.46 -9.92
C TRP A 34 3.16 -5.48 -8.43
N GLY A 35 2.99 -6.67 -7.84
CA GLY A 35 2.82 -6.85 -6.40
C GLY A 35 4.04 -6.34 -5.62
N HIS A 36 5.25 -6.65 -6.08
CA HIS A 36 6.47 -6.13 -5.48
C HIS A 36 6.56 -4.61 -5.57
N GLN A 37 6.23 -4.01 -6.72
CA GLN A 37 6.17 -2.56 -6.89
C GLN A 37 5.12 -1.90 -5.99
N ALA A 38 3.93 -2.50 -5.84
CA ALA A 38 2.90 -2.02 -4.93
C ALA A 38 3.37 -2.08 -3.47
N VAL A 39 3.99 -3.19 -3.05
CA VAL A 39 4.56 -3.34 -1.70
C VAL A 39 5.67 -2.33 -1.47
N MET A 40 6.60 -2.14 -2.42
CA MET A 40 7.69 -1.17 -2.30
C MET A 40 7.17 0.26 -2.22
N ARG A 41 6.15 0.61 -3.02
CA ARG A 41 5.48 1.91 -2.91
C ARG A 41 4.87 2.07 -1.53
N LEU A 42 4.06 1.12 -1.06
CA LEU A 42 3.44 1.19 0.27
C LEU A 42 4.44 1.11 1.44
N SER A 43 5.62 0.53 1.21
CA SER A 43 6.68 0.33 2.21
C SER A 43 7.77 1.39 2.13
N THR A 44 7.62 2.40 1.28
CA THR A 44 8.56 3.52 1.23
C THR A 44 8.40 4.31 2.54
N PRO A 45 9.44 4.39 3.38
CA PRO A 45 9.32 4.91 4.75
C PRO A 45 8.90 6.39 4.83
N ASP A 46 9.12 7.14 3.76
CA ASP A 46 8.89 8.58 3.68
C ASP A 46 7.59 8.97 2.95
N GLN A 47 6.68 8.02 2.73
CA GLN A 47 5.38 8.33 2.11
C GLN A 47 4.38 8.83 3.13
N ILE A 48 3.80 10.00 2.83
CA ILE A 48 2.64 10.54 3.51
C ILE A 48 1.49 9.54 3.39
N ARG A 49 0.87 9.21 4.51
CA ARG A 49 -0.25 8.29 4.58
C ARG A 49 -1.54 9.07 4.63
N ILE A 50 -2.44 8.78 3.70
CA ILE A 50 -3.76 9.41 3.61
C ILE A 50 -4.80 8.31 3.62
N TRP A 51 -5.83 8.45 4.44
CA TRP A 51 -6.98 7.55 4.46
C TRP A 51 -8.23 8.32 4.85
N SER A 52 -9.40 7.82 4.45
CA SER A 52 -10.68 8.32 4.92
C SER A 52 -11.43 7.24 5.70
N ARG A 53 -12.34 7.67 6.57
CA ARG A 53 -13.26 6.80 7.29
C ARG A 53 -14.64 7.43 7.26
N THR A 54 -15.61 6.67 6.77
CA THR A 54 -17.03 7.01 6.92
C THR A 54 -17.50 6.64 8.33
N LEU A 55 -18.06 7.61 9.04
CA LEU A 55 -18.69 7.41 10.34
C LEU A 55 -20.05 6.72 10.18
N PRO A 56 -20.60 6.10 11.25
CA PRO A 56 -21.97 5.58 11.23
C PRO A 56 -23.04 6.64 10.91
N THR A 57 -22.73 7.92 11.12
CA THR A 57 -23.56 9.08 10.74
C THR A 57 -23.59 9.35 9.24
N GLY A 58 -22.76 8.66 8.44
CA GLY A 58 -22.59 8.88 7.01
C GLY A 58 -21.55 9.96 6.67
N GLU A 59 -20.97 10.64 7.66
CA GLU A 59 -19.94 11.65 7.47
C GLU A 59 -18.59 11.01 7.13
N GLU A 60 -17.89 11.53 6.12
CA GLU A 60 -16.54 11.10 5.78
C GLU A 60 -15.51 11.98 6.47
N ILE A 61 -14.60 11.37 7.23
CA ILE A 61 -13.45 12.05 7.83
C ILE A 61 -12.18 11.62 7.12
N PHE A 62 -11.40 12.60 6.67
CA PHE A 62 -10.09 12.42 6.10
C PHE A 62 -9.01 12.52 7.16
N TYR A 63 -7.99 11.70 7.01
CA TYR A 63 -6.82 11.65 7.89
C TYR A 63 -5.55 11.70 7.06
N GLY A 64 -4.54 12.37 7.59
CA GLY A 64 -3.20 12.46 7.01
C GLY A 64 -2.14 12.23 8.08
N TRP A 65 -1.05 11.57 7.71
CA TRP A 65 0.13 11.46 8.57
C TRP A 65 1.41 11.53 7.73
N ASP A 66 2.28 12.48 8.05
CA ASP A 66 3.65 12.51 7.52
C ASP A 66 4.61 11.80 8.49
N PRO A 67 5.20 10.65 8.12
CA PRO A 67 6.19 9.97 8.95
C PRO A 67 7.50 10.75 9.12
N ARG A 68 7.81 11.71 8.25
CA ARG A 68 9.07 12.49 8.29
C ARG A 68 9.04 13.57 9.35
N THR A 69 7.95 14.31 9.44
CA THR A 69 7.77 15.41 10.42
C THR A 69 7.01 14.96 11.66
N GLY A 70 6.23 13.87 11.55
CA GLY A 70 5.29 13.45 12.58
C GLY A 70 3.95 14.19 12.52
N ASP A 71 3.76 15.08 11.55
CA ASP A 71 2.55 15.89 11.41
C ASP A 71 1.32 15.01 11.12
N ARG A 72 0.20 15.41 11.72
CA ARG A 72 -1.07 14.70 11.61
C ARG A 72 -2.15 15.67 11.19
N PHE A 73 -3.07 15.16 10.38
CA PHE A 73 -4.23 15.89 9.90
C PHE A 73 -5.51 15.07 10.15
N SER A 74 -6.58 15.74 10.53
CA SER A 74 -7.93 15.17 10.56
C SER A 74 -8.98 16.24 10.29
N SER A 75 -9.83 16.02 9.28
CA SER A 75 -10.94 16.93 8.98
C SER A 75 -12.05 16.22 8.20
N PRO A 76 -13.32 16.60 8.38
CA PRO A 76 -14.40 16.17 7.49
C PRO A 76 -14.37 16.83 6.10
N ALA A 77 -13.54 17.86 5.88
CA ALA A 77 -13.48 18.60 4.63
C ALA A 77 -12.26 18.20 3.78
N GLU A 78 -12.49 17.62 2.60
CA GLU A 78 -11.42 17.28 1.64
C GLU A 78 -10.56 18.50 1.25
N ARG A 79 -11.16 19.69 1.17
CA ARG A 79 -10.44 20.94 0.87
C ARG A 79 -9.36 21.25 1.91
N GLU A 80 -9.60 20.93 3.18
CA GLU A 80 -8.63 21.14 4.25
C GLU A 80 -7.48 20.14 4.14
N LEU A 81 -7.77 18.89 3.74
CA LEU A 81 -6.72 17.90 3.44
C LEU A 81 -5.82 18.40 2.31
N ARG A 82 -6.42 18.95 1.24
CA ARG A 82 -5.67 19.52 0.11
C ARG A 82 -4.79 20.68 0.55
N SER A 83 -5.33 21.60 1.34
CA SER A 83 -4.59 22.75 1.85
C SER A 83 -3.41 22.30 2.72
N TRP A 84 -3.62 21.32 3.59
CA TRP A 84 -2.56 20.72 4.40
C TRP A 84 -1.44 20.11 3.54
N LEU A 85 -1.78 19.37 2.48
CA LEU A 85 -0.82 18.78 1.54
C LEU A 85 -0.03 19.83 0.76
N GLU A 86 -0.69 20.91 0.34
CA GLU A 86 -0.07 22.02 -0.38
C GLU A 86 0.92 22.79 0.51
N GLU A 87 0.54 23.09 1.75
CA GLU A 87 1.35 23.83 2.72
C GLU A 87 2.58 23.04 3.19
N HIS A 88 2.42 21.77 3.53
CA HIS A 88 3.45 21.00 4.24
C HIS A 88 4.36 20.21 3.29
N HIS A 89 3.90 19.91 2.06
CA HIS A 89 4.56 18.90 1.23
C HIS A 89 4.83 19.34 -0.21
N ARG A 90 4.62 20.62 -0.55
CA ARG A 90 4.88 21.20 -1.88
C ARG A 90 4.18 20.47 -3.03
N TYR A 91 3.12 19.70 -2.75
CA TYR A 91 2.28 19.15 -3.81
C TYR A 91 1.45 20.27 -4.41
N ARG A 92 1.54 20.46 -5.73
CA ARG A 92 0.58 21.25 -6.49
C ARG A 92 -0.31 20.28 -7.24
N PHE A 93 -1.61 20.33 -6.96
CA PHE A 93 -2.65 19.54 -7.63
C PHE A 93 -3.17 20.24 -8.86
#